data_AF-A0A1G2JMZ6-F1
#
_entry.id   AF-A0A1G2JMZ6-F1
#
_cell.length_a   1.000
_cell.length_b   1.000
_cell.length_c   1.000
_cell.angle_alpha   90.00
_cell.angle_beta   90.00
_cell.angle_gamma   90.00
#
_symmetry.space_group_name_H-M   'P 1'
#
loop_
_entity.id
_entity.type
_entity.pdbx_description
1 polymer ?
#
loop_
_entity_poly.entity_id
_entity_poly.type
_entity_poly.pdbx_seq_one_letter_code
_entity_poly.pdbx_strand_id
1 'polypeptide(L)'
;MILLVHIIFGTAVGSLFNNPILGIMMALLSHYFLDLFPHIEYPIDNLKNIRTNFKKALPELFYLFIDFALGVLFIFIFTNKSLIFFIYALISIAPDFLTVLSAILPNKILKIHDIFHRKYIHFLRDKKISNFYRISIQIVIVIISFIILK
;
A
#
# COMPACT_ATOMS: atom_id res chain seq x y z
N MET A 1 -0.69 4.62 4.25
CA MET A 1 -1.27 4.09 2.99
C MET A 1 -0.88 5.01 1.84
N ILE A 2 0.18 4.65 1.13
CA ILE A 2 0.54 5.16 -0.20
C ILE A 2 0.71 3.90 -1.05
N LEU A 3 -0.32 3.55 -1.81
CA LEU A 3 -0.40 2.30 -2.55
C LEU A 3 0.71 2.18 -3.58
N LEU A 4 1.05 3.27 -4.28
CA LEU A 4 2.08 3.23 -5.33
C LEU A 4 3.40 2.66 -4.81
N VAL A 5 3.88 3.14 -3.65
CA VAL A 5 5.17 2.70 -3.12
C VAL A 5 5.12 1.23 -2.69
N HIS A 6 4.01 0.81 -2.09
CA HIS A 6 3.78 -0.57 -1.68
C HIS A 6 3.66 -1.53 -2.87
N ILE A 7 3.02 -1.10 -3.96
CA ILE A 7 2.94 -1.84 -5.22
C ILE A 7 4.35 -2.06 -5.76
N ILE A 8 5.10 -0.97 -6.01
CA ILE A 8 6.39 -1.04 -6.68
C ILE A 8 7.40 -1.83 -5.83
N PHE A 9 7.47 -1.54 -4.53
CA PHE A 9 8.39 -2.24 -3.63
C PHE A 9 7.99 -3.71 -3.42
N GLY A 10 6.70 -4.00 -3.26
CA GLY A 10 6.24 -5.38 -3.10
C GLY A 10 6.52 -6.23 -4.33
N THR A 11 6.32 -5.67 -5.53
CA THR A 11 6.73 -6.34 -6.77
C THR A 11 8.23 -6.55 -6.84
N ALA A 12 9.04 -5.54 -6.49
CA ALA A 12 10.50 -5.63 -6.48
C ALA A 12 11.01 -6.68 -5.48
N VAL A 13 10.47 -6.73 -4.27
CA VAL A 13 10.85 -7.74 -3.27
C VAL A 13 10.42 -9.13 -3.72
N GLY A 14 9.20 -9.28 -4.23
CA GLY A 14 8.71 -10.58 -4.72
C GLY A 14 9.54 -11.11 -5.90
N SER A 15 10.03 -10.22 -6.77
CA SER A 15 10.83 -10.59 -7.95
C SER A 15 12.23 -11.11 -7.63
N LEU A 16 12.74 -10.87 -6.41
CA LEU A 16 14.04 -11.40 -5.98
C LEU A 16 14.04 -12.92 -5.77
N PHE A 17 12.86 -13.55 -5.72
CA PHE A 17 12.72 -14.96 -5.41
C PHE A 17 12.32 -15.78 -6.64
N ASN A 18 13.11 -16.81 -6.94
CA ASN A 18 12.82 -17.75 -8.03
C ASN A 18 11.56 -18.60 -7.77
N ASN A 19 11.24 -18.86 -6.49
CA ASN A 19 10.03 -19.58 -6.11
C ASN A 19 8.85 -18.59 -6.00
N PRO A 20 7.80 -18.73 -6.83
CA PRO A 20 6.68 -17.79 -6.84
C PRO A 20 5.92 -17.71 -5.52
N ILE A 21 5.79 -18.82 -4.79
CA ILE A 21 5.09 -18.86 -3.50
C ILE A 21 5.86 -18.05 -2.47
N LEU A 22 7.19 -18.24 -2.43
CA LEU A 22 8.05 -17.45 -1.55
C LEU A 22 8.02 -15.97 -1.94
N GLY A 23 8.03 -15.66 -3.25
CA GLY A 23 7.87 -14.29 -3.74
C GLY A 23 6.56 -13.63 -3.29
N ILE A 24 5.44 -14.35 -3.35
CA ILE A 24 4.13 -13.88 -2.85
C ILE A 24 4.20 -13.57 -1.35
N MET A 25 4.77 -14.49 -0.55
CA MET A 25 4.91 -14.29 0.89
C MET A 25 5.78 -13.07 1.21
N MET A 26 6.88 -12.91 0.48
CA MET A 26 7.80 -11.79 0.67
C MET A 26 7.21 -10.46 0.20
N ALA A 27 6.39 -10.46 -0.87
CA ALA A 27 5.63 -9.28 -1.29
C ALA A 27 4.64 -8.83 -0.18
N LEU A 28 3.93 -9.76 0.46
CA LEU A 28 3.04 -9.45 1.59
C LEU A 28 3.83 -8.91 2.79
N LEU A 29 4.93 -9.55 3.17
CA LEU A 29 5.74 -9.11 4.32
C LEU A 29 6.41 -7.76 4.08
N SER A 30 6.76 -7.46 2.83
CA SER A 30 7.33 -6.17 2.44
C SER A 30 6.40 -5.00 2.76
N HIS A 31 5.08 -5.22 2.70
CA HIS A 31 4.08 -4.21 3.09
C HIS A 31 4.26 -3.78 4.54
N TYR A 32 4.23 -4.76 5.45
CA TYR A 32 4.39 -4.49 6.86
C TYR A 32 5.74 -3.88 7.18
N PHE A 33 6.79 -4.31 6.49
CA PHE A 33 8.12 -3.72 6.63
C PHE A 33 8.15 -2.24 6.23
N LEU A 34 7.50 -1.86 5.13
CA LEU A 34 7.43 -0.45 4.71
C LEU A 34 6.61 0.41 5.67
N ASP A 35 5.53 -0.14 6.21
CA ASP A 35 4.68 0.57 7.17
C ASP A 35 5.37 0.84 8.51
N LEU A 36 6.49 0.17 8.81
CA LEU A 36 7.33 0.51 9.97
C LEU A 36 8.00 1.88 9.81
N PHE A 37 8.15 2.38 8.58
CA PHE A 37 8.78 3.66 8.30
C PHE A 37 7.75 4.80 8.29
N PRO A 38 8.15 6.01 8.72
CA PRO A 38 7.23 7.13 8.73
C PRO A 38 6.91 7.55 7.29
N HIS A 39 5.63 7.62 6.96
CA HIS A 39 5.16 8.03 5.65
C HIS A 39 3.88 8.87 5.77
N ILE A 40 3.45 9.51 4.68
CA ILE A 40 2.20 10.27 4.65
C ILE A 40 1.05 9.31 4.35
N GLU A 41 -0.14 9.56 4.89
CA GLU A 41 -1.31 8.75 4.60
C GLU A 41 -2.44 9.61 4.05
N TYR A 42 -3.27 9.03 3.18
CA TYR A 42 -4.53 9.64 2.79
C TYR A 42 -5.51 9.68 3.97
N PRO A 43 -6.33 10.73 4.10
CA PRO A 43 -7.49 10.68 4.97
C PRO A 43 -8.50 9.67 4.40
N ILE A 44 -9.00 8.77 5.26
CA ILE A 44 -10.03 7.77 4.90
C ILE A 44 -11.27 7.87 5.79
N ASP A 45 -11.43 9.02 6.47
CA ASP A 45 -12.51 9.20 7.45
C ASP A 45 -13.87 9.39 6.78
N ASN A 46 -13.92 9.99 5.59
CA ASN A 46 -15.17 10.14 4.87
C ASN A 46 -15.64 8.81 4.26
N LEU A 47 -14.73 7.86 3.98
CA LEU A 47 -15.10 6.51 3.54
C LEU A 47 -16.01 5.78 4.55
N LYS A 48 -15.87 6.06 5.85
CA LYS A 48 -16.75 5.46 6.90
C LYS A 48 -18.22 5.81 6.70
N ASN A 49 -18.50 6.96 6.09
CA ASN A 49 -19.83 7.49 5.87
C ASN A 49 -20.23 7.44 4.39
N ILE A 50 -19.56 6.63 3.57
CA ILE A 50 -19.81 6.57 2.12
C ILE A 50 -21.27 6.28 1.75
N ARG A 51 -21.96 5.48 2.59
CA ARG A 51 -23.38 5.14 2.39
C ARG A 51 -24.33 6.32 2.60
N THR A 52 -23.96 7.28 3.45
CA THR A 52 -24.78 8.43 3.81
C THR A 52 -24.34 9.70 3.09
N ASN A 53 -23.07 9.82 2.72
CA ASN A 53 -22.52 11.00 2.05
C ASN A 53 -21.41 10.66 1.04
N PHE A 54 -21.80 10.04 -0.07
CA PHE A 54 -20.88 9.68 -1.16
C PHE A 54 -20.07 10.86 -1.70
N LYS A 55 -20.68 12.06 -1.80
CA LYS A 55 -20.00 13.26 -2.33
C LYS A 55 -18.76 13.64 -1.51
N LYS A 56 -18.78 13.45 -0.18
CA LYS A 56 -17.63 13.70 0.68
C LYS A 56 -16.55 12.63 0.58
N ALA A 57 -16.93 11.39 0.27
CA ALA A 57 -16.01 10.27 0.08
C ALA A 57 -15.30 10.29 -1.30
N LEU A 58 -15.89 10.98 -2.29
CA LEU A 58 -15.40 10.97 -3.67
C LEU A 58 -13.93 11.43 -3.83
N PRO A 59 -13.45 12.49 -3.17
CA PRO A 59 -12.04 12.88 -3.26
C PRO A 59 -11.10 11.81 -2.71
N GLU A 60 -11.44 11.18 -1.58
CA GLU A 60 -10.63 10.11 -0.97
C GLU A 60 -10.55 8.88 -1.88
N LEU A 61 -11.67 8.48 -2.48
CA LEU A 61 -11.70 7.42 -3.50
C LEU A 61 -10.87 7.77 -4.73
N PHE A 62 -10.95 9.02 -5.18
CA PHE A 62 -10.20 9.48 -6.34
C PHE A 62 -8.70 9.43 -6.10
N TYR A 63 -8.22 9.92 -4.95
CA TYR A 63 -6.79 9.83 -4.60
C TYR A 63 -6.32 8.39 -4.51
N LEU A 64 -7.08 7.52 -3.84
CA LEU A 64 -6.78 6.09 -3.74
C LEU A 64 -6.70 5.42 -5.12
N PHE A 65 -7.67 5.72 -5.99
CA PHE A 65 -7.72 5.17 -7.34
C PHE A 65 -6.56 5.64 -8.21
N ILE A 66 -6.23 6.94 -8.20
CA ILE A 66 -5.11 7.48 -8.97
C ILE A 66 -3.79 6.88 -8.49
N ASP A 67 -3.57 6.80 -7.19
CA ASP A 67 -2.34 6.24 -6.63
C ASP A 67 -2.18 4.74 -6.95
N PHE A 68 -3.27 3.97 -6.82
CA PHE A 68 -3.32 2.58 -7.29
C PHE A 68 -3.03 2.45 -8.79
N ALA A 69 -3.72 3.24 -9.62
CA ALA A 69 -3.60 3.18 -11.07
C ALA A 69 -2.18 3.54 -11.52
N LEU A 70 -1.54 4.54 -10.88
CA LEU A 70 -0.14 4.87 -11.13
C LEU A 70 0.77 3.71 -10.75
N GLY A 71 0.61 3.11 -9.57
CA GLY A 71 1.39 1.94 -9.17
C GLY A 71 1.31 0.80 -10.19
N VAL A 72 0.09 0.45 -10.62
CA VAL A 72 -0.14 -0.58 -11.65
C VAL A 72 0.48 -0.19 -13.00
N LEU A 73 0.36 1.08 -13.40
CA LEU A 73 0.96 1.61 -14.62
C LEU A 73 2.49 1.48 -14.59
N PHE A 74 3.13 1.76 -13.45
CA PHE A 74 4.57 1.57 -13.28
C PHE A 74 4.97 0.10 -13.46
N ILE A 75 4.24 -0.85 -12.86
CA ILE A 75 4.50 -2.27 -13.08
C ILE A 75 4.38 -2.62 -14.57
N PHE A 76 3.35 -2.11 -15.25
CA PHE A 76 3.12 -2.37 -16.67
C PHE A 76 4.24 -1.82 -17.58
N ILE A 77 4.81 -0.65 -17.24
CA ILE A 77 5.87 0.02 -18.03
C ILE A 77 7.24 -0.61 -17.77
N PHE A 78 7.57 -0.91 -16.51
CA PHE A 78 8.94 -1.23 -16.09
C PHE A 78 9.23 -2.72 -15.93
N THR A 79 8.24 -3.60 -16.15
CA THR A 79 8.43 -5.05 -16.06
C THR A 79 8.12 -5.73 -17.39
N ASN A 80 8.45 -7.03 -17.49
CA ASN A 80 8.11 -7.85 -18.67
C ASN A 80 6.61 -8.18 -18.81
N LYS A 81 5.74 -7.55 -18.01
CA LYS A 81 4.28 -7.75 -18.00
C LYS A 81 3.85 -9.18 -17.65
N SER A 82 4.74 -9.97 -17.06
CA SER A 82 4.37 -11.27 -16.51
C SER A 82 3.31 -11.10 -15.43
N LEU A 83 2.30 -11.98 -15.46
CA LEU A 83 1.19 -11.97 -14.49
C LEU A 83 1.68 -12.01 -13.04
N ILE A 84 2.83 -12.66 -12.79
CA ILE A 84 3.37 -12.79 -11.44
C ILE A 84 3.71 -11.44 -10.80
N PHE A 85 4.15 -10.46 -11.58
CA PHE A 85 4.47 -9.13 -11.04
C PHE A 85 3.22 -8.37 -10.59
N PHE A 86 2.10 -8.56 -11.28
CA PHE A 86 0.80 -8.04 -10.86
C PHE A 86 0.27 -8.78 -9.64
N ILE A 87 0.53 -10.09 -9.51
CA ILE A 87 0.19 -10.84 -8.30
C ILE A 87 0.96 -10.29 -7.10
N TYR A 88 2.28 -10.08 -7.23
CA TYR A 88 3.09 -9.48 -6.16
C TYR A 88 2.59 -8.08 -5.78
N ALA A 89 2.26 -7.24 -6.77
CA ALA A 89 1.70 -5.90 -6.56
C ALA A 89 0.37 -5.92 -5.79
N LEU A 90 -0.55 -6.81 -6.16
CA LEU A 90 -1.86 -6.91 -5.53
C LEU A 90 -1.77 -7.48 -4.11
N ILE A 91 -0.89 -8.45 -3.91
CA ILE A 91 -0.67 -9.08 -2.60
C ILE A 91 0.00 -8.09 -1.64
N SER A 92 0.94 -7.26 -2.11
CA SER A 92 1.58 -6.28 -1.25
C SER A 92 0.58 -5.29 -0.69
N ILE A 93 -0.37 -4.78 -1.48
CA ILE A 93 -1.39 -3.83 -0.99
C ILE A 93 -2.62 -4.46 -0.34
N ALA A 94 -2.67 -5.80 -0.19
CA ALA A 94 -3.82 -6.47 0.39
C ALA A 94 -4.15 -5.98 1.83
N PRO A 95 -3.17 -5.73 2.74
CA PRO A 95 -3.46 -5.17 4.06
C PRO A 95 -4.15 -3.80 3.98
N ASP A 96 -3.72 -2.97 3.05
CA ASP A 96 -4.29 -1.65 2.83
C ASP A 96 -5.74 -1.75 2.29
N PHE A 97 -5.98 -2.64 1.35
CA PHE A 97 -7.33 -2.90 0.85
C PHE A 97 -8.29 -3.36 1.96
N LEU A 98 -7.84 -4.25 2.85
CA LEU A 98 -8.64 -4.71 3.99
C LEU A 98 -8.97 -3.57 4.97
N THR A 99 -8.06 -2.62 5.15
CA THR A 99 -8.26 -1.41 5.96
C THR A 99 -9.33 -0.50 5.34
N VAL A 100 -9.29 -0.28 4.03
CA VAL A 100 -10.35 0.45 3.30
C VAL A 100 -11.69 -0.28 3.41
N LEU A 101 -11.70 -1.60 3.27
CA LEU A 101 -12.90 -2.41 3.38
C LEU A 101 -13.50 -2.34 4.80
N SER A 102 -12.67 -2.30 5.85
CA SER A 102 -13.10 -2.09 7.23
C SER A 102 -13.81 -0.74 7.43
N ALA A 103 -13.39 0.30 6.71
CA ALA A 103 -14.06 1.60 6.76
C ALA A 103 -15.47 1.52 6.14
N ILE A 104 -15.65 0.73 5.08
CA ILE A 104 -16.91 0.68 4.31
C ILE A 104 -17.91 -0.34 4.89
N LEU A 105 -17.41 -1.46 5.41
CA LEU A 105 -18.24 -2.59 5.87
C LEU A 105 -18.16 -2.76 7.39
N PRO A 106 -19.31 -2.82 8.10
CA PRO A 106 -19.33 -3.05 9.54
C PRO A 106 -19.04 -4.54 9.86
N ASN A 107 -17.78 -4.94 9.80
CA ASN A 107 -17.34 -6.31 10.08
C ASN A 107 -16.31 -6.35 11.23
N LYS A 108 -16.50 -7.25 12.20
CA LYS A 108 -15.61 -7.36 13.38
C LYS A 108 -14.19 -7.83 13.04
N ILE A 109 -14.05 -8.77 12.10
CA ILE A 109 -12.75 -9.30 11.67
C ILE A 109 -11.96 -8.20 10.97
N LEU A 110 -12.61 -7.45 10.06
CA LEU A 110 -11.97 -6.31 9.39
C LEU A 110 -11.55 -5.22 10.38
N LYS A 111 -12.35 -4.96 11.43
CA LYS A 111 -11.96 -4.04 12.51
C LYS A 111 -10.75 -4.51 13.30
N ILE A 112 -10.62 -5.82 13.55
CA ILE A 112 -9.43 -6.38 14.23
C ILE A 112 -8.19 -6.17 13.36
N HIS A 113 -8.29 -6.48 12.06
CA HIS A 113 -7.22 -6.20 11.09
C HIS A 113 -6.85 -4.71 11.09
N ASP A 114 -7.83 -3.83 10.98
CA ASP A 114 -7.64 -2.38 10.93
C ASP A 114 -6.96 -1.83 12.20
N ILE A 115 -7.33 -2.35 13.38
CA ILE A 115 -6.66 -2.02 14.64
C ILE A 115 -5.22 -2.54 14.63
N PHE A 116 -5.00 -3.80 14.25
CA PHE A 116 -3.67 -4.40 14.18
C PHE A 116 -2.75 -3.57 13.26
N HIS A 117 -3.21 -3.37 12.03
CA HIS A 117 -2.50 -2.66 10.97
C HIS A 117 -2.19 -1.22 11.39
N ARG A 118 -3.21 -0.39 11.67
CA ARG A 118 -2.97 1.04 11.93
C ARG A 118 -2.39 1.36 13.30
N LYS A 119 -2.62 0.54 14.33
CA LYS A 119 -2.13 0.86 15.69
C LYS A 119 -0.76 0.24 15.99
N TYR A 120 -0.51 -0.98 15.50
CA TYR A 120 0.71 -1.71 15.86
C TYR A 120 1.77 -1.68 14.76
N ILE A 121 1.36 -1.71 13.49
CA ILE A 121 2.33 -1.64 12.38
C ILE A 121 2.67 -0.19 12.07
N HIS A 122 1.67 0.68 11.92
CA HIS A 122 1.85 2.12 11.70
C HIS A 122 2.24 2.89 12.98
N PHE A 123 3.13 2.33 13.80
CA PHE A 123 3.44 2.89 15.13
C PHE A 123 4.11 4.28 15.07
N LEU A 124 4.77 4.62 13.96
CA LEU A 124 5.40 5.93 13.72
C LEU A 124 4.45 6.97 13.12
N ARG A 125 3.24 6.59 12.73
CA ARG A 125 2.26 7.47 12.09
C ARG A 125 2.02 8.73 12.91
N ASP A 126 1.71 8.57 14.19
CA ASP A 126 1.31 9.68 15.08
C ASP A 126 2.52 10.40 15.72
N LYS A 127 3.74 9.99 15.39
CA LYS A 127 4.96 10.66 15.87
C LYS A 127 5.21 11.95 15.08
N LYS A 128 5.69 12.98 15.78
CA LYS A 128 6.08 14.27 15.19
C LYS A 128 7.36 14.13 14.35
N ILE A 129 7.21 13.65 13.13
CA ILE A 129 8.27 13.49 12.12
C ILE A 129 7.92 14.39 10.95
N SER A 130 8.88 15.18 10.49
CA SER A 130 8.64 16.16 9.42
C SER A 130 8.24 15.48 8.11
N ASN A 131 7.43 16.19 7.31
CA ASN A 131 7.00 15.70 6.00
C ASN A 131 8.19 15.48 5.05
N PHE A 132 9.28 16.23 5.22
CA PHE A 132 10.51 16.02 4.46
C PHE A 132 11.02 14.59 4.62
N TYR A 133 11.23 14.11 5.85
CA TYR A 133 11.69 12.73 6.09
C TYR A 133 10.69 11.68 5.58
N ARG A 134 9.39 11.92 5.81
CA ARG A 134 8.33 11.02 5.34
C ARG A 134 8.37 10.84 3.82
N ILE A 135 8.58 11.92 3.07
CA ILE A 135 8.64 11.88 1.61
C ILE A 135 10.00 11.33 1.13
N SER A 136 11.10 11.76 1.73
CA SER A 136 12.45 11.32 1.34
C SER A 136 12.61 9.80 1.41
N ILE A 137 12.10 9.17 2.47
CA ILE A 137 12.16 7.70 2.63
C ILE A 137 11.41 7.01 1.49
N GLN A 138 10.21 7.49 1.15
CA GLN A 138 9.38 6.92 0.08
C GLN A 138 10.07 7.06 -1.29
N ILE A 139 10.70 8.19 -1.58
CA ILE A 139 11.48 8.40 -2.80
C ILE A 139 12.63 7.39 -2.89
N VAL A 140 13.38 7.21 -1.81
CA VAL A 140 14.50 6.25 -1.75
C VAL A 140 14.01 4.83 -2.00
N ILE A 141 12.90 4.41 -1.37
CA ILE A 141 12.28 3.09 -1.58
C ILE A 141 11.91 2.89 -3.05
N VAL A 142 11.29 3.88 -3.69
CA VAL A 142 10.91 3.81 -5.11
C VAL A 142 12.14 3.66 -6.00
N ILE A 143 13.20 4.43 -5.76
CA ILE A 143 14.46 4.34 -6.53
C ILE A 143 15.07 2.94 -6.40
N ILE A 144 15.19 2.43 -5.17
CA ILE A 144 15.73 1.08 -4.91
C ILE A 144 14.89 0.02 -5.63
N SER A 145 13.56 0.14 -5.58
CA SER A 145 12.65 -0.80 -6.22
C SER A 145 12.85 -0.84 -7.75
N PHE A 146 13.05 0.32 -8.39
CA PHE A 146 13.34 0.36 -9.82
C PHE A 146 14.70 -0.21 -10.18
N ILE A 147 15.69 -0.11 -9.30
CA ILE A 147 17.00 -0.74 -9.51
C ILE A 147 16.86 -2.26 -9.48
N ILE A 148 16.03 -2.79 -8.57
CA ILE A 148 15.78 -4.23 -8.43
C ILE A 148 14.98 -4.80 -9.60
N LEU A 149 14.03 -4.04 -10.15
CA LEU A 149 13.14 -4.49 -11.23
C LEU A 149 13.77 -4.44 -12.63
N LYS A 150 14.95 -3.82 -12.79
CA LYS A 150 15.73 -3.83 -14.03
C LYS A 150 16.52 -5.12 -14.18
#